data_AF-A0AAW1BK21-F1
#
_entry.id   AF-A0AAW1BK21-F1
#
_cell.length_a   1.000
_cell.length_b   1.000
_cell.length_c   1.000
_cell.angle_alpha   90.00
_cell.angle_beta   90.00
_cell.angle_gamma   90.00
#
_symmetry.space_group_name_H-M   'P 1'
#
loop_
_entity.id
_entity.type
_entity.pdbx_description
1 polymer ?
#
loop_
_entity_poly.entity_id
_entity_poly.type
_entity_poly.pdbx_seq_one_letter_code
_entity_poly.pdbx_strand_id
1 'polypeptide(L)'
;MTNGTSSKCRQDTSNFTQEKTRITKDLHTNTRKNLRKQILYLYGEKIHHLTRTYEKLKVLRASILCDLAFLRNRQDQNLIPTCFQLKFHSNSAATKRILKRTELTLIRNELHTNRFLLDRINKDLLTLHLKLSNKIHPALWDKSKQLAICRAETQTTLKTDTQTNKLRRLQECQKQTPSLSQPHMKQTVHNISDRILTKTETNVLSKGFNFAVTPKHIPTETIICGVETSLTKINPDDTNRIRLKITNILCISKPPKSNLPKEEQTALRNLKEDTSIIILPADKGNATVVMNTSDYQTKLTNLLQDSTYKPLNRDPTTYLEKTTRSKIKASPIREEIQQRIIPRKKSSRCPKLYGLPKIHKEGTPLRPIVSSIGSPL
;
A
#
# COMPACT_ATOMS: atom_id res chain seq x y z
N MET A 1 15.97 -7.90 -40.17
CA MET A 1 15.53 -9.19 -39.58
C MET A 1 16.69 -9.66 -38.72
N THR A 2 16.68 -9.86 -37.40
CA THR A 2 15.67 -10.25 -36.42
C THR A 2 16.18 -9.78 -35.05
N ASN A 3 15.38 -9.07 -34.26
CA ASN A 3 15.59 -8.91 -32.81
C ASN A 3 14.26 -8.52 -32.17
N GLY A 4 13.39 -9.52 -31.96
CA GLY A 4 12.00 -9.29 -31.53
C GLY A 4 11.36 -10.45 -30.78
N THR A 5 12.13 -11.39 -30.21
CA THR A 5 11.57 -12.63 -29.63
C THR A 5 11.90 -12.86 -28.14
N SER A 6 12.73 -12.05 -27.50
CA SER A 6 13.20 -12.36 -26.13
C SER A 6 12.31 -11.81 -24.99
N SER A 7 11.51 -10.76 -25.21
CA SER A 7 10.70 -10.16 -24.12
C SER A 7 9.31 -10.80 -23.94
N LYS A 8 8.78 -11.47 -24.96
CA LYS A 8 7.44 -12.11 -24.92
C LYS A 8 7.49 -13.44 -24.15
N CYS A 9 8.58 -14.20 -24.32
CA CYS A 9 8.79 -15.49 -23.66
C CYS A 9 8.94 -15.42 -22.11
N ARG A 10 9.26 -14.24 -21.55
CA ARG A 10 9.38 -14.03 -20.09
C ARG A 10 8.05 -13.64 -19.40
N GLN A 11 7.12 -13.03 -20.13
CA GLN A 11 5.79 -12.72 -19.60
C GLN A 11 4.85 -13.93 -19.69
N ASP A 12 5.00 -14.73 -20.74
CA ASP A 12 4.20 -15.96 -20.91
C ASP A 12 4.58 -17.04 -19.89
N THR A 13 5.85 -17.13 -19.49
CA THR A 13 6.32 -18.08 -18.46
C THR A 13 5.88 -17.71 -17.04
N SER A 14 5.73 -16.42 -16.70
CA SER A 14 5.22 -15.98 -15.39
C SER A 14 3.70 -16.16 -15.25
N ASN A 15 2.95 -15.97 -16.34
CA ASN A 15 1.51 -16.21 -16.36
C ASN A 15 1.20 -17.71 -16.28
N PHE A 16 1.97 -18.56 -16.99
CA PHE A 16 1.82 -20.02 -16.91
C PHE A 16 2.12 -20.61 -15.52
N THR A 17 3.05 -20.01 -14.76
CA THR A 17 3.37 -20.45 -13.38
C THR A 17 2.32 -19.99 -12.36
N GLN A 18 1.74 -18.80 -12.53
CA GLN A 18 0.64 -18.30 -11.69
C GLN A 18 -0.68 -19.06 -11.94
N GLU A 19 -0.92 -19.48 -13.17
CA GLU A 19 -2.10 -20.25 -13.55
C GLU A 19 -2.01 -21.71 -13.09
N LYS A 20 -0.84 -22.36 -13.24
CA LYS A 20 -0.57 -23.68 -12.64
C LYS A 20 -0.67 -23.69 -11.13
N THR A 21 -0.25 -22.61 -10.43
CA THR A 21 -0.37 -22.51 -8.97
C THR A 21 -1.80 -22.21 -8.49
N ARG A 22 -2.66 -21.59 -9.32
CA ARG A 22 -4.09 -21.47 -9.04
C ARG A 22 -4.84 -22.79 -9.24
N ILE A 23 -4.61 -23.47 -10.36
CA ILE A 23 -5.27 -24.74 -10.68
C ILE A 23 -4.91 -25.85 -9.67
N THR A 24 -3.65 -25.92 -9.23
CA THR A 24 -3.22 -26.87 -8.18
C THR A 24 -3.78 -26.55 -6.80
N LYS A 25 -3.94 -25.26 -6.45
CA LYS A 25 -4.61 -24.83 -5.20
C LYS A 25 -6.10 -25.17 -5.22
N ASP A 26 -6.80 -24.96 -6.32
CA ASP A 26 -8.23 -25.27 -6.43
C ASP A 26 -8.51 -26.78 -6.37
N LEU A 27 -7.68 -27.59 -7.03
CA LEU A 27 -7.76 -29.05 -6.94
C LEU A 27 -7.53 -29.54 -5.50
N HIS A 28 -6.49 -29.07 -4.82
CA HIS A 28 -6.20 -29.44 -3.42
C HIS A 28 -7.27 -28.98 -2.42
N THR A 29 -7.92 -27.83 -2.66
CA THR A 29 -9.01 -27.37 -1.78
C THR A 29 -10.26 -28.22 -1.92
N ASN A 30 -10.53 -28.76 -3.11
CA ASN A 30 -11.69 -29.60 -3.38
C ASN A 30 -11.50 -31.01 -2.78
N THR A 31 -10.33 -31.63 -2.97
CA THR A 31 -9.98 -32.92 -2.35
C THR A 31 -10.00 -32.83 -0.82
N ARG A 32 -9.61 -31.69 -0.26
CA ARG A 32 -9.65 -31.40 1.18
C ARG A 32 -11.06 -31.26 1.74
N LYS A 33 -11.95 -30.55 1.04
CA LYS A 33 -13.35 -30.42 1.45
C LYS A 33 -14.05 -31.78 1.44
N ASN A 34 -13.73 -32.61 0.45
CA ASN A 34 -14.25 -33.96 0.33
C ASN A 34 -13.75 -34.87 1.47
N LEU A 35 -12.43 -34.93 1.71
CA LEU A 35 -11.84 -35.74 2.78
C LEU A 35 -12.38 -35.37 4.18
N ARG A 36 -12.60 -34.08 4.43
CA ARG A 36 -13.13 -33.59 5.71
C ARG A 36 -14.57 -33.99 5.95
N LYS A 37 -15.40 -33.90 4.92
CA LYS A 37 -16.80 -34.36 4.95
C LYS A 37 -16.86 -35.87 5.13
N GLN A 38 -15.96 -36.61 4.47
CA GLN A 38 -15.88 -38.07 4.58
C GLN A 38 -15.47 -38.52 5.98
N ILE A 39 -14.45 -37.88 6.59
CA ILE A 39 -14.04 -38.20 7.98
C ILE A 39 -15.16 -37.85 8.98
N LEU A 40 -15.86 -36.74 8.76
CA LEU A 40 -16.97 -36.33 9.62
C LEU A 40 -18.15 -37.32 9.53
N TYR A 41 -18.50 -37.73 8.32
CA TYR A 41 -19.60 -38.67 8.07
C TYR A 41 -19.31 -40.07 8.62
N LEU A 42 -18.08 -40.59 8.44
CA LEU A 42 -17.74 -41.97 8.81
C LEU A 42 -17.31 -42.14 10.29
N TYR A 43 -16.73 -41.11 10.92
CA TYR A 43 -16.12 -41.24 12.24
C TYR A 43 -16.60 -40.20 13.27
N GLY A 44 -17.50 -39.29 12.86
CA GLY A 44 -18.12 -38.29 13.71
C GLY A 44 -17.24 -37.09 14.10
N GLU A 45 -17.85 -36.15 14.82
CA GLU A 45 -17.24 -34.85 15.18
C GLU A 45 -15.96 -34.98 16.01
N LYS A 46 -15.90 -35.93 16.94
CA LYS A 46 -14.73 -36.10 17.82
C LYS A 46 -13.46 -36.43 17.03
N ILE A 47 -13.54 -37.35 16.06
CA ILE A 47 -12.40 -37.75 15.22
C ILE A 47 -12.06 -36.68 14.20
N HIS A 48 -13.07 -36.00 13.66
CA HIS A 48 -12.88 -34.83 12.81
C HIS A 48 -12.07 -33.72 13.52
N HIS A 49 -12.43 -33.39 14.77
CA HIS A 49 -11.70 -32.41 15.57
C HIS A 49 -10.26 -32.82 15.84
N LEU A 50 -10.00 -34.08 16.23
CA LEU A 50 -8.64 -34.58 16.46
C LEU A 50 -7.78 -34.51 15.18
N THR A 51 -8.36 -34.84 14.03
CA THR A 51 -7.70 -34.73 12.72
C THR A 51 -7.36 -33.28 12.38
N ARG A 52 -8.27 -32.34 12.67
CA ARG A 52 -7.99 -30.90 12.47
C ARG A 52 -6.92 -30.38 13.42
N THR A 53 -6.89 -30.84 14.67
CA THR A 53 -5.85 -30.50 15.63
C THR A 53 -4.49 -31.02 15.16
N TYR A 54 -4.43 -32.25 14.64
CA TYR A 54 -3.22 -32.80 14.04
C TYR A 54 -2.71 -31.95 12.86
N GLU A 55 -3.58 -31.57 11.92
CA GLU A 55 -3.22 -30.68 10.81
C GLU A 55 -2.67 -29.33 11.29
N LYS A 56 -3.32 -28.72 12.30
CA LYS A 56 -2.90 -27.43 12.86
C LYS A 56 -1.53 -27.53 13.52
N LEU A 57 -1.29 -28.59 14.31
CA LEU A 57 -0.02 -28.81 14.98
C LEU A 57 1.12 -29.08 14.00
N LYS A 58 0.87 -29.75 12.87
CA LYS A 58 1.87 -29.91 11.79
C LYS A 58 2.29 -28.58 11.16
N VAL A 59 1.32 -27.70 10.89
CA VAL A 59 1.60 -26.34 10.36
C VAL A 59 2.33 -25.48 11.39
N LEU A 60 1.92 -25.56 12.67
CA LEU A 60 2.58 -24.84 13.76
C LEU A 60 4.04 -25.31 13.97
N ARG A 61 4.28 -26.63 13.92
CA ARG A 61 5.63 -27.21 13.96
C ARG A 61 6.51 -26.65 12.83
N ALA A 62 6.01 -26.64 11.60
CA ALA A 62 6.73 -26.10 10.46
C ALA A 62 7.07 -24.61 10.63
N SER A 63 6.11 -23.85 11.16
CA SER A 63 6.28 -22.44 11.51
C SER A 63 7.40 -22.21 12.55
N ILE A 64 7.42 -22.98 13.64
CA ILE A 64 8.43 -22.87 14.70
C ILE A 64 9.82 -23.27 14.20
N LEU A 65 9.92 -24.31 13.35
CA LEU A 65 11.18 -24.70 12.72
C LEU A 65 11.77 -23.56 11.85
N CYS A 66 10.92 -22.84 11.12
CA CYS A 66 11.36 -21.65 10.37
C CYS A 66 11.84 -20.54 11.30
N ASP A 67 11.14 -20.30 12.41
CA ASP A 67 11.52 -19.27 13.38
C ASP A 67 12.85 -19.62 14.07
N LEU A 68 13.08 -20.90 14.42
CA LEU A 68 14.34 -21.40 14.94
C LEU A 68 15.50 -21.25 13.93
N ALA A 69 15.28 -21.63 12.67
CA ALA A 69 16.27 -21.46 11.61
C ALA A 69 16.61 -19.97 11.40
N PHE A 70 15.61 -19.10 11.42
CA PHE A 70 15.79 -17.66 11.31
C PHE A 70 16.59 -17.08 12.48
N LEU A 71 16.23 -17.41 13.73
CA LEU A 71 16.92 -16.91 14.91
C LEU A 71 18.36 -17.43 15.01
N ARG A 72 18.61 -18.69 14.61
CA ARG A 72 19.96 -19.26 14.53
C ARG A 72 20.83 -18.56 13.48
N ASN A 73 20.32 -18.40 12.25
CA ASN A 73 21.04 -17.67 11.20
C ASN A 73 21.35 -16.21 11.59
N ARG A 74 20.51 -15.59 12.42
CA ARG A 74 20.73 -14.24 12.95
C ARG A 74 21.80 -14.17 14.03
N GLN A 75 21.83 -15.18 14.89
CA GLN A 75 22.88 -15.33 15.91
C GLN A 75 24.25 -15.51 15.25
N ASP A 76 24.34 -16.35 14.21
CA ASP A 76 25.59 -16.62 13.48
C ASP A 76 26.12 -15.37 12.74
N GLN A 77 25.21 -14.47 12.31
CA GLN A 77 25.57 -13.24 11.61
C GLN A 77 25.72 -12.00 12.53
N ASN A 78 25.60 -12.14 13.86
CA ASN A 78 25.57 -11.03 14.82
C ASN A 78 24.53 -9.93 14.49
N LEU A 79 23.42 -10.30 13.81
CA LEU A 79 22.37 -9.38 13.38
C LEU A 79 21.17 -9.45 14.32
N ILE A 80 21.02 -8.44 15.18
CA ILE A 80 19.91 -8.38 16.16
C ILE A 80 18.63 -7.93 15.44
N PRO A 81 17.56 -8.74 15.42
CA PRO A 81 16.29 -8.35 14.80
C PRO A 81 15.72 -7.11 15.47
N THR A 82 15.06 -6.25 14.70
CA THR A 82 14.51 -4.95 15.18
C THR A 82 13.60 -5.08 16.40
N CYS A 83 12.90 -6.21 16.57
CA CYS A 83 12.03 -6.47 17.72
C CYS A 83 12.81 -6.73 19.02
N PHE A 84 14.08 -7.10 18.93
CA PHE A 84 14.97 -7.29 20.08
C PHE A 84 15.92 -6.11 20.28
N GLN A 85 15.86 -5.07 19.44
CA GLN A 85 16.73 -3.90 19.56
C GLN A 85 16.21 -2.97 20.66
N LEU A 86 17.01 -2.77 21.70
CA LEU A 86 16.71 -1.91 22.83
C LEU A 86 17.37 -0.54 22.63
N LYS A 87 16.59 0.53 22.83
CA LYS A 87 17.08 1.90 22.76
C LYS A 87 17.19 2.48 24.17
N PHE A 88 18.32 3.11 24.46
CA PHE A 88 18.55 3.82 25.72
C PHE A 88 19.00 5.26 25.44
N HIS A 89 18.69 6.18 26.35
CA HIS A 89 18.92 7.62 26.15
C HIS A 89 20.40 8.02 26.25
N SER A 90 21.22 7.26 26.99
CA SER A 90 22.67 7.53 27.12
C SER A 90 23.50 6.76 26.10
N ASN A 91 24.41 7.45 25.42
CA ASN A 91 25.25 6.89 24.36
C ASN A 91 26.62 6.38 24.85
N SER A 92 26.74 6.06 26.14
CA SER A 92 28.00 5.56 26.74
C SER A 92 28.39 4.18 26.20
N ALA A 93 29.69 3.94 26.07
CA ALA A 93 30.25 2.66 25.66
C ALA A 93 29.89 1.51 26.63
N ALA A 94 29.70 1.82 27.92
CA ALA A 94 29.21 0.87 28.91
C ALA A 94 27.74 0.50 28.64
N THR A 95 26.90 1.50 28.40
CA THR A 95 25.48 1.30 28.04
C THR A 95 25.32 0.45 26.79
N LYS A 96 26.09 0.71 25.72
CA LYS A 96 26.04 -0.10 24.48
C LYS A 96 26.41 -1.56 24.71
N ARG A 97 27.39 -1.83 25.59
CA ARG A 97 27.79 -3.21 25.97
C ARG A 97 26.69 -3.93 26.74
N ILE A 98 26.05 -3.24 27.69
CA ILE A 98 24.93 -3.77 28.48
C ILE A 98 23.75 -4.10 27.56
N LEU A 99 23.35 -3.17 26.69
CA LEU A 99 22.27 -3.38 25.73
C LEU A 99 22.57 -4.57 24.81
N LYS A 100 23.73 -4.62 24.18
CA LYS A 100 24.08 -5.75 23.29
C LYS A 100 24.02 -7.10 24.01
N ARG A 101 24.43 -7.16 25.29
CA ARG A 101 24.36 -8.38 26.11
C ARG A 101 22.91 -8.77 26.43
N THR A 102 22.05 -7.82 26.78
CA THR A 102 20.63 -8.10 27.06
C THR A 102 19.88 -8.52 25.80
N GLU A 103 20.10 -7.84 24.66
CA GLU A 103 19.51 -8.18 23.37
C GLU A 103 19.85 -9.63 22.93
N LEU A 104 21.11 -10.04 23.08
CA LEU A 104 21.53 -11.43 22.81
C LEU A 104 20.91 -12.44 23.79
N THR A 105 20.72 -12.04 25.06
CA THR A 105 20.10 -12.90 26.09
C THR A 105 18.62 -13.12 25.79
N LEU A 106 17.90 -12.10 25.31
CA LEU A 106 16.53 -12.22 24.85
C LEU A 106 16.39 -13.19 23.67
N ILE A 107 17.30 -13.13 22.69
CA ILE A 107 17.32 -14.08 21.57
C ILE A 107 17.53 -15.51 22.06
N ARG A 108 18.44 -15.74 23.02
CA ARG A 108 18.68 -17.07 23.59
C ARG A 108 17.46 -17.61 24.34
N ASN A 109 16.78 -16.76 25.11
CA ASN A 109 15.54 -17.13 25.79
C ASN A 109 14.46 -17.52 24.77
N GLU A 110 14.30 -16.73 23.70
CA GLU A 110 13.34 -17.01 22.64
C GLU A 110 13.67 -18.31 21.86
N LEU A 111 14.95 -18.61 21.66
CA LEU A 111 15.37 -19.89 21.10
C LEU A 111 15.01 -21.06 22.03
N HIS A 112 15.17 -20.88 23.34
CA HIS A 112 14.85 -21.90 24.32
C HIS A 112 13.33 -22.16 24.41
N THR A 113 12.51 -21.11 24.47
CA THR A 113 11.04 -21.23 24.49
C THR A 113 10.53 -21.93 23.23
N ASN A 114 11.05 -21.57 22.06
CA ASN A 114 10.68 -22.21 20.79
C ASN A 114 11.11 -23.68 20.71
N ARG A 115 12.27 -24.06 21.27
CA ARG A 115 12.69 -25.47 21.37
C ARG A 115 11.79 -26.27 22.30
N PHE A 116 11.48 -25.74 23.47
CA PHE A 116 10.56 -26.38 24.42
C PHE A 116 9.17 -26.59 23.81
N LEU A 117 8.66 -25.58 23.10
CA LEU A 117 7.38 -25.66 22.40
C LEU A 117 7.41 -26.70 21.27
N LEU A 118 8.53 -26.80 20.53
CA LEU A 118 8.72 -27.81 19.50
C LEU A 118 8.64 -29.23 20.08
N ASP A 119 9.28 -29.48 21.21
CA ASP A 119 9.26 -30.79 21.88
C ASP A 119 7.86 -31.17 22.35
N ARG A 120 7.12 -30.21 22.94
CA ARG A 120 5.72 -30.42 23.32
C ARG A 120 4.86 -30.77 22.10
N ILE A 121 4.98 -30.02 21.01
CA ILE A 121 4.22 -30.27 19.78
C ILE A 121 4.58 -31.63 19.17
N ASN A 122 5.84 -32.05 19.21
CA ASN A 122 6.26 -33.37 18.73
C ASN A 122 5.61 -34.49 19.55
N LYS A 123 5.55 -34.36 20.88
CA LYS A 123 4.86 -35.31 21.78
C LYS A 123 3.35 -35.37 21.50
N ASP A 124 2.71 -34.21 21.34
CA ASP A 124 1.28 -34.12 21.02
C ASP A 124 0.96 -34.72 19.64
N LEU A 125 1.82 -34.47 18.64
CA LEU A 125 1.69 -35.05 17.30
C LEU A 125 1.82 -36.56 17.30
N LEU A 126 2.76 -37.12 18.07
CA LEU A 126 2.93 -38.56 18.21
C LEU A 126 1.68 -39.19 18.86
N THR A 127 1.21 -38.59 19.95
CA THR A 127 0.01 -39.05 20.67
C THR A 127 -1.23 -39.03 19.77
N LEU A 128 -1.43 -37.95 19.00
CA LEU A 128 -2.54 -37.85 18.05
C LEU A 128 -2.39 -38.83 16.89
N HIS A 129 -1.16 -39.07 16.41
CA HIS A 129 -0.92 -40.03 15.35
C HIS A 129 -1.31 -41.45 15.76
N LEU A 130 -0.92 -41.90 16.95
CA LEU A 130 -1.29 -43.21 17.49
C LEU A 130 -2.81 -43.32 17.69
N LYS A 131 -3.46 -42.27 18.21
CA LYS A 131 -4.92 -42.25 18.41
C LYS A 131 -5.71 -42.28 17.10
N LEU A 132 -5.24 -41.60 16.06
CA LEU A 132 -5.93 -41.48 14.77
C LEU A 132 -5.67 -42.69 13.87
N SER A 133 -4.45 -43.23 13.86
CA SER A 133 -4.11 -44.44 13.09
C SER A 133 -4.87 -45.68 13.56
N ASN A 134 -5.16 -45.78 14.86
CA ASN A 134 -5.96 -46.88 15.41
C ASN A 134 -7.47 -46.74 15.15
N LYS A 135 -7.96 -45.56 14.76
CA LYS A 135 -9.41 -45.26 14.63
C LYS A 135 -9.88 -45.02 13.20
N ILE A 136 -9.01 -44.55 12.31
CA ILE A 136 -9.34 -44.23 10.93
C ILE A 136 -8.76 -45.30 10.00
N HIS A 137 -9.50 -45.65 8.95
CA HIS A 137 -9.02 -46.57 7.92
C HIS A 137 -7.66 -46.11 7.33
N PRO A 138 -6.65 -47.01 7.19
CA PRO A 138 -5.29 -46.63 6.80
C PRO A 138 -5.20 -45.74 5.56
N ALA A 139 -5.93 -46.07 4.49
CA ALA A 139 -5.93 -45.28 3.25
C ALA A 139 -6.48 -43.85 3.42
N LEU A 140 -7.44 -43.62 4.31
CA LEU A 140 -7.97 -42.29 4.61
C LEU A 140 -7.01 -41.52 5.51
N TRP A 141 -6.38 -42.21 6.46
CA TRP A 141 -5.37 -41.62 7.33
C TRP A 141 -4.12 -41.19 6.56
N ASP A 142 -3.66 -41.99 5.59
CA ASP A 142 -2.54 -41.64 4.72
C ASP A 142 -2.79 -40.39 3.90
N LYS A 143 -3.99 -40.26 3.32
CA LYS A 143 -4.40 -39.03 2.63
C LYS A 143 -4.43 -37.82 3.56
N SER A 144 -4.87 -37.98 4.81
CA SER A 144 -4.87 -36.91 5.81
C SER A 144 -3.45 -36.49 6.21
N LYS A 145 -2.53 -37.46 6.38
CA LYS A 145 -1.11 -37.19 6.64
C LYS A 145 -0.46 -36.43 5.49
N GLN A 146 -0.66 -36.88 4.24
CA GLN A 146 -0.14 -36.21 3.05
C GLN A 146 -0.63 -34.77 2.95
N LEU A 147 -1.92 -34.53 3.20
CA LEU A 147 -2.47 -33.18 3.23
C LEU A 147 -1.83 -32.31 4.34
N ALA A 148 -1.62 -32.86 5.53
CA ALA A 148 -0.98 -32.15 6.63
C ALA A 148 0.50 -31.80 6.31
N ILE A 149 1.23 -32.70 5.64
CA ILE A 149 2.61 -32.48 5.18
C ILE A 149 2.64 -31.37 4.12
N CYS A 150 1.82 -31.47 3.07
CA CYS A 150 1.75 -30.45 2.01
C CYS A 150 1.44 -29.04 2.58
N ARG A 151 0.56 -28.96 3.59
CA ARG A 151 0.26 -27.68 4.27
C ARG A 151 1.43 -27.17 5.10
N ALA A 152 2.15 -28.07 5.78
CA ALA A 152 3.35 -27.72 6.52
C ALA A 152 4.44 -27.19 5.57
N GLU A 153 4.66 -27.84 4.43
CA GLU A 153 5.61 -27.39 3.39
C GLU A 153 5.24 -26.03 2.81
N THR A 154 3.96 -25.82 2.46
CA THR A 154 3.46 -24.52 1.98
C THR A 154 3.66 -23.41 3.02
N GLN A 155 3.47 -23.73 4.31
CA GLN A 155 3.73 -22.77 5.38
C GLN A 155 5.22 -22.46 5.52
N THR A 156 6.06 -23.49 5.40
CA THR A 156 7.52 -23.34 5.41
C THR A 156 7.95 -22.40 4.30
N THR A 157 7.59 -22.67 3.04
CA THR A 157 8.00 -21.85 1.88
C THR A 157 7.63 -20.38 2.05
N LEU A 158 6.37 -20.09 2.38
CA LEU A 158 5.87 -18.73 2.60
C LEU A 158 6.63 -18.00 3.72
N LYS A 159 6.90 -18.69 4.84
CA LYS A 159 7.65 -18.10 5.96
C LYS A 159 9.11 -17.87 5.61
N THR A 160 9.77 -18.84 4.98
CA THR A 160 11.16 -18.67 4.53
C THR A 160 11.28 -17.52 3.54
N ASP A 161 10.39 -17.39 2.57
CA ASP A 161 10.41 -16.29 1.60
C ASP A 161 10.26 -14.92 2.28
N THR A 162 9.38 -14.83 3.27
CA THR A 162 9.19 -13.61 4.06
C THR A 162 10.44 -13.27 4.87
N GLN A 163 11.05 -14.28 5.50
CA GLN A 163 12.23 -14.14 6.36
C GLN A 163 13.51 -13.85 5.55
N THR A 164 13.69 -14.46 4.37
CA THR A 164 14.81 -14.17 3.46
C THR A 164 14.73 -12.75 2.92
N ASN A 165 13.53 -12.28 2.54
CA ASN A 165 13.31 -10.88 2.15
C ASN A 165 13.62 -9.91 3.30
N LYS A 166 13.24 -10.26 4.54
CA LYS A 166 13.58 -9.48 5.75
C LYS A 166 15.09 -9.47 6.04
N LEU A 167 15.80 -10.56 5.76
CA LEU A 167 17.25 -10.62 5.87
C LEU A 167 17.93 -9.75 4.81
N ARG A 168 17.50 -9.85 3.56
CA ARG A 168 18.02 -9.04 2.45
C ARG A 168 17.90 -7.54 2.74
N ARG A 169 16.73 -7.08 3.17
CA ARG A 169 16.50 -5.66 3.54
C ARG A 169 17.43 -5.19 4.65
N LEU A 170 17.69 -6.02 5.66
CA LEU A 170 18.56 -5.64 6.77
C LEU A 170 20.04 -5.63 6.38
N GLN A 171 20.48 -6.51 5.48
CA GLN A 171 21.82 -6.47 4.89
C GLN A 171 21.99 -5.26 3.96
N GLU A 172 20.98 -4.91 3.17
CA GLU A 172 20.97 -3.69 2.35
C GLU A 172 21.04 -2.42 3.21
N CYS A 173 20.32 -2.36 4.34
CA CYS A 173 20.41 -1.25 5.29
C CYS A 173 21.77 -1.16 6.00
N GLN A 174 22.49 -2.27 6.20
CA GLN A 174 23.84 -2.24 6.79
C GLN A 174 24.95 -1.89 5.79
N LYS A 175 24.76 -2.19 4.50
CA LYS A 175 25.68 -1.75 3.44
C LYS A 175 25.60 -0.24 3.16
N GLN A 176 24.62 0.46 3.73
CA GLN A 176 24.49 1.91 3.70
C GLN A 176 25.14 2.56 4.95
N THR A 177 26.44 2.31 5.17
CA THR A 177 27.32 3.29 5.81
C THR A 177 27.86 4.21 4.70
N PRO A 178 27.89 5.54 4.89
CA PRO A 178 27.91 6.49 3.79
C PRO A 178 29.31 6.57 3.16
N SER A 179 29.52 5.86 2.06
CA SER A 179 30.50 6.28 1.07
C SER A 179 29.75 7.01 -0.04
N LEU A 180 30.18 8.25 -0.31
CA LEU A 180 29.77 9.01 -1.48
C LEU A 180 30.14 8.23 -2.73
N SER A 181 29.21 7.45 -3.25
CA SER A 181 29.21 7.04 -4.65
C SER A 181 27.77 6.72 -5.02
N GLN A 182 27.21 7.58 -5.86
CA GLN A 182 25.83 7.53 -6.31
C GLN A 182 25.56 6.17 -6.98
N PRO A 183 24.67 5.32 -6.45
CA PRO A 183 23.99 4.36 -7.30
C PRO A 183 22.96 5.15 -8.10
N HIS A 184 23.03 5.07 -9.42
CA HIS A 184 22.13 5.64 -10.43
C HIS A 184 20.65 5.62 -9.95
N MET A 185 20.22 6.63 -9.18
CA MET A 185 18.81 6.80 -8.84
C MET A 185 18.15 7.19 -10.15
N LYS A 186 17.08 6.48 -10.53
CA LYS A 186 16.14 7.04 -11.51
C LYS A 186 15.82 8.45 -11.04
N GLN A 187 16.20 9.43 -11.83
CA GLN A 187 16.19 10.84 -11.44
C GLN A 187 14.73 11.25 -11.23
N THR A 188 14.23 11.18 -9.99
CA THR A 188 12.82 11.43 -9.69
C THR A 188 12.46 12.90 -9.91
N VAL A 189 13.44 13.81 -9.87
CA VAL A 189 13.26 15.24 -10.10
C VAL A 189 13.97 15.64 -11.39
N HIS A 190 13.22 16.19 -12.33
CA HIS A 190 13.73 16.75 -13.57
C HIS A 190 13.61 18.27 -13.51
N ASN A 191 14.75 18.95 -13.32
CA ASN A 191 14.80 20.40 -13.41
C ASN A 191 15.13 20.81 -14.84
N ILE A 192 14.18 21.47 -15.49
CA ILE A 192 14.31 22.07 -16.83
C ILE A 192 14.06 23.58 -16.78
N SER A 193 14.09 24.17 -15.58
CA SER A 193 14.02 25.60 -15.34
C SER A 193 15.42 26.20 -15.19
N ASP A 194 15.52 27.52 -15.28
CA ASP A 194 16.79 28.23 -15.08
C ASP A 194 17.15 28.36 -13.59
N ARG A 195 16.20 28.09 -12.69
CA ARG A 195 16.42 28.14 -11.24
C ARG A 195 17.28 26.95 -10.79
N ILE A 196 18.34 27.25 -10.06
CA ILE A 196 19.15 26.25 -9.38
C ILE A 196 18.44 25.80 -8.09
N LEU A 197 18.12 24.51 -8.02
CA LEU A 197 17.51 23.91 -6.84
C LEU A 197 18.57 23.57 -5.80
N THR A 198 18.32 23.92 -4.55
CA THR A 198 19.12 23.48 -3.41
C THR A 198 18.95 21.97 -3.16
N LYS A 199 19.89 21.38 -2.41
CA LYS A 199 19.83 19.95 -2.04
C LYS A 199 18.56 19.63 -1.24
N THR A 200 18.14 20.54 -0.34
CA THR A 200 16.93 20.38 0.48
C THR A 200 15.68 20.43 -0.39
N GLU A 201 15.56 21.40 -1.31
CA GLU A 201 14.46 21.47 -2.28
C GLU A 201 14.39 20.21 -3.15
N THR A 202 15.53 19.75 -3.67
CA THR A 202 15.59 18.53 -4.49
C THR A 202 15.14 17.29 -3.71
N ASN A 203 15.58 17.15 -2.46
CA ASN A 203 15.16 16.04 -1.59
C ASN A 203 13.66 16.04 -1.34
N VAL A 204 13.06 17.20 -1.06
CA VAL A 204 11.61 17.33 -0.90
C VAL A 204 10.87 16.94 -2.18
N LEU A 205 11.27 17.50 -3.31
CA LEU A 205 10.62 17.23 -4.60
C LEU A 205 10.77 15.76 -5.02
N SER A 206 11.85 15.09 -4.60
CA SER A 206 12.09 13.67 -4.85
C SER A 206 11.10 12.74 -4.15
N LYS A 207 10.41 13.21 -3.09
CA LYS A 207 9.34 12.43 -2.44
C LYS A 207 8.11 12.30 -3.34
N GLY A 208 7.94 13.22 -4.30
CA GLY A 208 6.90 13.21 -5.33
C GLY A 208 5.51 13.60 -4.83
N PHE A 209 4.57 13.71 -5.77
CA PHE A 209 3.19 14.17 -5.51
C PHE A 209 2.35 13.19 -4.68
N ASN A 210 2.76 11.92 -4.59
CA ASN A 210 2.09 10.91 -3.76
C ASN A 210 2.49 10.99 -2.27
N PHE A 211 3.42 11.87 -1.91
CA PHE A 211 3.82 12.06 -0.52
C PHE A 211 2.80 12.94 0.22
N ALA A 212 2.08 12.35 1.17
CA ALA A 212 1.10 13.06 1.99
C ALA A 212 1.80 13.84 3.11
N VAL A 213 1.85 15.16 3.01
CA VAL A 213 2.38 16.03 4.07
C VAL A 213 1.42 16.06 5.26
N THR A 214 1.95 15.87 6.47
CA THR A 214 1.12 15.91 7.68
C THR A 214 0.43 17.28 7.84
N PRO A 215 -0.90 17.33 8.03
CA PRO A 215 -1.59 18.60 8.23
C PRO A 215 -1.23 19.23 9.59
N LYS A 216 -1.14 20.56 9.63
CA LYS A 216 -0.86 21.32 10.87
C LYS A 216 -2.04 21.36 11.82
N HIS A 217 -3.25 21.31 11.26
CA HIS A 217 -4.52 21.35 11.99
C HIS A 217 -5.41 20.21 11.51
N ILE A 218 -6.26 19.70 12.39
CA ILE A 218 -7.25 18.68 12.02
C ILE A 218 -8.32 19.37 11.17
N PRO A 219 -8.67 18.84 9.97
CA PRO A 219 -9.64 19.47 9.08
C PRO A 219 -11.07 19.22 9.58
N THR A 220 -11.44 19.88 10.67
CA THR A 220 -12.73 19.69 11.37
C THR A 220 -13.91 19.92 10.44
N GLU A 221 -13.90 21.00 9.65
CA GLU A 221 -14.99 21.32 8.71
C GLU A 221 -15.21 20.22 7.67
N THR A 222 -14.14 19.67 7.10
CA THR A 222 -14.23 18.60 6.10
C THR A 222 -14.77 17.32 6.72
N ILE A 223 -14.32 17.00 7.94
CA ILE A 223 -14.81 15.83 8.68
C ILE A 223 -16.30 15.98 9.00
N ILE A 224 -16.70 17.13 9.55
CA ILE A 224 -18.10 17.42 9.89
C ILE A 224 -18.97 17.36 8.63
N CYS A 225 -18.57 18.02 7.54
CA CYS A 225 -19.33 18.03 6.30
C CYS A 225 -19.51 16.61 5.72
N GLY A 226 -18.44 15.80 5.70
CA GLY A 226 -18.50 14.41 5.22
C GLY A 226 -19.40 13.52 6.09
N VAL A 227 -19.33 13.71 7.41
CA VAL A 227 -20.17 13.01 8.38
C VAL A 227 -21.63 13.42 8.21
N GLU A 228 -21.95 14.71 8.25
CA GLU A 228 -23.33 15.22 8.15
C GLU A 228 -23.99 14.79 6.84
N THR A 229 -23.24 14.80 5.73
CA THR A 229 -23.74 14.28 4.44
C THR A 229 -24.15 12.81 4.56
N SER A 230 -23.39 12.01 5.30
CA SER A 230 -23.66 10.59 5.52
C SER A 230 -24.80 10.33 6.52
N LEU A 231 -25.03 11.26 7.46
CA LEU A 231 -26.06 11.15 8.49
C LEU A 231 -27.48 11.48 7.97
N THR A 232 -27.61 12.07 6.78
CA THR A 232 -28.91 12.47 6.19
C THR A 232 -29.96 11.34 6.05
N LYS A 233 -29.54 10.06 6.12
CA LYS A 233 -30.41 8.88 5.92
C LYS A 233 -30.65 8.07 7.21
N ILE A 234 -30.18 8.55 8.35
CA ILE A 234 -30.20 7.80 9.62
C ILE A 234 -31.26 8.40 10.56
N ASN A 235 -31.79 7.57 11.46
CA ASN A 235 -32.72 8.00 12.51
C ASN A 235 -32.14 9.19 13.32
N PRO A 236 -32.99 10.13 13.77
CA PRO A 236 -32.54 11.36 14.43
C PRO A 236 -31.79 11.10 15.74
N ASP A 237 -32.20 10.08 16.51
CA ASP A 237 -31.55 9.76 17.80
C ASP A 237 -30.13 9.20 17.61
N ASP A 238 -29.95 8.28 16.67
CA ASP A 238 -28.63 7.76 16.31
C ASP A 238 -27.73 8.83 15.72
N THR A 239 -28.30 9.72 14.91
CA THR A 239 -27.62 10.89 14.34
C THR A 239 -27.05 11.77 15.44
N ASN A 240 -27.85 12.13 16.45
CA ASN A 240 -27.42 12.96 17.57
C ASN A 240 -26.35 12.27 18.42
N ARG A 241 -26.47 10.96 18.64
CA ARG A 241 -25.45 10.16 19.32
C ARG A 241 -24.12 10.15 18.58
N ILE A 242 -24.15 10.04 17.25
CA ILE A 242 -22.96 10.08 16.41
C ILE A 242 -22.31 11.47 16.43
N ARG A 243 -23.11 12.53 16.32
CA ARG A 243 -22.64 13.93 16.45
C ARG A 243 -21.89 14.14 17.76
N LEU A 244 -22.47 13.75 18.90
CA LEU A 244 -21.83 13.87 20.21
C LEU A 244 -20.49 13.12 20.29
N LYS A 245 -20.44 11.87 19.79
CA LYS A 245 -19.20 11.09 19.75
C LYS A 245 -18.12 11.77 18.91
N ILE A 246 -18.49 12.30 17.74
CA ILE A 246 -17.56 12.95 16.83
C ILE A 246 -17.05 14.26 17.41
N THR A 247 -17.92 15.08 18.01
CA THR A 247 -17.51 16.29 18.73
C THR A 247 -16.50 15.97 19.83
N ASN A 248 -16.79 14.95 20.66
CA ASN A 248 -15.86 14.53 21.72
C ASN A 248 -14.50 14.08 21.16
N ILE A 249 -14.50 13.29 20.08
CA ILE A 249 -13.27 12.85 19.42
C ILE A 249 -12.49 14.07 18.90
N LEU A 250 -13.15 15.00 18.21
CA LEU A 250 -12.50 16.18 17.63
C LEU A 250 -11.92 17.11 18.70
N CYS A 251 -12.60 17.28 19.85
CA CYS A 251 -12.12 18.07 20.98
C CYS A 251 -10.85 17.48 21.62
N ILE A 252 -10.73 16.15 21.68
CA ILE A 252 -9.59 15.47 22.32
C ILE A 252 -8.43 15.25 21.33
N SER A 253 -8.71 15.23 20.03
CA SER A 253 -7.75 14.88 18.99
C SER A 253 -6.63 15.92 18.86
N LYS A 254 -5.40 15.42 18.71
CA LYS A 254 -4.20 16.25 18.45
C LYS A 254 -3.67 15.97 17.04
N PRO A 255 -3.12 16.97 16.34
CA PRO A 255 -2.54 16.75 15.02
C PRO A 255 -1.37 15.75 15.12
N PRO A 256 -1.18 14.89 14.10
CA PRO A 256 -0.10 13.94 14.08
C PRO A 256 1.28 14.63 14.05
N LYS A 257 2.32 13.90 14.48
CA LYS A 257 3.70 14.40 14.39
C LYS A 257 4.04 14.69 12.92
N SER A 258 4.74 15.80 12.68
CA SER A 258 5.14 16.18 11.34
C SER A 258 6.08 15.13 10.73
N ASN A 259 5.80 14.75 9.49
CA ASN A 259 6.61 13.81 8.72
C ASN A 259 7.69 14.50 7.86
N LEU A 260 7.84 15.82 7.98
CA LEU A 260 8.86 16.61 7.30
C LEU A 260 9.71 17.39 8.32
N PRO A 261 11.05 17.40 8.21
CA PRO A 261 11.90 18.29 8.99
C PRO A 261 11.62 19.76 8.65
N LYS A 262 11.99 20.68 9.57
CA LYS A 262 11.71 22.12 9.43
C LYS A 262 12.31 22.71 8.15
N GLU A 263 13.52 22.30 7.79
CA GLU A 263 14.23 22.76 6.59
C GLU A 263 13.45 22.43 5.31
N GLU A 264 12.93 21.20 5.20
CA GLU A 264 12.12 20.76 4.07
C GLU A 264 10.78 21.50 3.99
N GLN A 265 10.17 21.83 5.15
CA GLN A 265 8.94 22.64 5.18
C GLN A 265 9.17 24.09 4.76
N THR A 266 10.34 24.66 5.07
CA THR A 266 10.71 26.00 4.62
C THR A 266 11.01 25.97 3.13
N ALA A 267 11.73 24.96 2.63
CA ALA A 267 11.95 24.75 1.20
C ALA A 267 10.64 24.69 0.41
N LEU A 268 9.62 23.95 0.88
CA LEU A 268 8.29 23.93 0.25
C LEU A 268 7.61 25.29 0.20
N ARG A 269 7.78 26.13 1.23
CA ARG A 269 7.21 27.48 1.26
C ARG A 269 7.91 28.38 0.24
N ASN A 270 9.25 28.36 0.24
CA ASN A 270 10.05 29.14 -0.70
C ASN A 270 9.75 28.75 -2.16
N LEU A 271 9.60 27.46 -2.45
CA LEU A 271 9.22 26.96 -3.78
C LEU A 271 7.80 27.36 -4.17
N LYS A 272 6.87 27.49 -3.21
CA LYS A 272 5.49 27.92 -3.47
C LYS A 272 5.39 29.42 -3.73
N GLU A 273 6.23 30.21 -3.08
CA GLU A 273 6.27 31.67 -3.21
C GLU A 273 6.95 32.13 -4.51
N ASP A 274 7.82 31.29 -5.08
CA ASP A 274 8.44 31.57 -6.37
C ASP A 274 7.45 31.40 -7.53
N THR A 275 7.14 32.52 -8.19
CA THR A 275 6.25 32.56 -9.36
C THR A 275 6.98 32.34 -10.68
N SER A 276 8.32 32.38 -10.69
CA SER A 276 9.14 32.19 -11.91
C SER A 276 9.15 30.74 -12.39
N ILE A 277 8.90 29.79 -11.48
CA ILE A 277 8.86 28.36 -11.77
C ILE A 277 7.45 27.78 -11.60
N ILE A 278 7.20 26.68 -12.31
CA ILE A 278 6.04 25.82 -12.12
C ILE A 278 6.50 24.39 -11.84
N ILE A 279 5.90 23.78 -10.82
CA ILE A 279 6.22 22.42 -10.38
C ILE A 279 5.04 21.52 -10.71
N LEU A 280 5.26 20.52 -11.56
CA LEU A 280 4.22 19.67 -12.13
C LEU A 280 4.62 18.19 -12.04
N PRO A 281 3.64 17.27 -11.94
CA PRO A 281 3.92 15.86 -12.11
C PRO A 281 4.23 15.56 -13.59
N ALA A 282 5.13 14.62 -13.84
CA ALA A 282 5.38 14.13 -15.17
C ALA A 282 4.16 13.38 -15.74
N ASP A 283 4.01 13.41 -17.06
CA ASP A 283 2.95 12.70 -17.78
C ASP A 283 3.00 11.17 -17.61
N LYS A 284 4.22 10.63 -17.42
CA LYS A 284 4.47 9.21 -17.17
C LYS A 284 5.48 9.07 -16.04
N GLY A 285 5.18 8.14 -15.14
CA GLY A 285 5.99 7.89 -13.94
C GLY A 285 5.69 8.86 -12.82
N ASN A 286 6.18 8.54 -11.61
CA ASN A 286 6.03 9.38 -10.42
C ASN A 286 7.20 10.38 -10.30
N ALA A 287 7.48 11.11 -11.38
CA ALA A 287 8.55 12.09 -11.42
C ALA A 287 8.00 13.51 -11.26
N THR A 288 8.78 14.37 -10.61
CA THR A 288 8.49 15.78 -10.39
C THR A 288 9.28 16.60 -11.41
N VAL A 289 8.61 17.51 -12.12
CA VAL A 289 9.24 18.37 -13.13
C VAL A 289 9.17 19.81 -12.66
N VAL A 290 10.30 20.52 -12.74
CA VAL A 290 10.39 21.97 -12.47
C VAL A 290 10.68 22.66 -13.80
N MET A 291 9.82 23.57 -14.22
CA MET A 291 9.89 24.29 -15.50
C MET A 291 9.71 25.78 -15.25
N ASN A 292 10.25 26.65 -16.11
CA ASN A 292 9.92 28.07 -16.05
C ASN A 292 8.43 28.30 -16.36
N THR A 293 7.80 29.22 -15.64
CA THR A 293 6.39 29.56 -15.84
C THR A 293 6.13 30.12 -17.25
N SER A 294 7.05 30.93 -17.77
CA SER A 294 7.00 31.49 -19.13
C SER A 294 7.01 30.41 -20.22
N ASP A 295 7.91 29.42 -20.09
CA ASP A 295 8.03 28.31 -21.05
C ASP A 295 6.77 27.45 -21.04
N TYR A 296 6.23 27.18 -19.84
CA TYR A 296 5.00 26.44 -19.68
C TYR A 296 3.80 27.15 -20.35
N GLN A 297 3.66 28.46 -20.11
CA GLN A 297 2.61 29.28 -20.72
C GLN A 297 2.75 29.32 -22.25
N THR A 298 3.96 29.50 -22.76
CA THR A 298 4.24 29.51 -24.21
C THR A 298 3.88 28.16 -24.84
N LYS A 299 4.31 27.05 -24.23
CA LYS A 299 3.97 25.70 -24.71
C LYS A 299 2.46 25.43 -24.71
N LEU A 300 1.73 25.89 -23.68
CA LEU A 300 0.27 25.77 -23.66
C LEU A 300 -0.41 26.63 -24.71
N THR A 301 0.03 27.88 -24.89
CA THR A 301 -0.54 28.78 -25.90
C THR A 301 -0.32 28.23 -27.30
N ASN A 302 0.87 27.70 -27.58
CA ASN A 302 1.17 27.06 -28.87
C ASN A 302 0.27 25.83 -29.13
N LEU A 303 -0.10 25.07 -28.09
CA LEU A 303 -1.07 23.97 -28.23
C LEU A 303 -2.48 24.48 -28.58
N LEU A 304 -2.85 25.68 -28.13
CA LEU A 304 -4.17 26.28 -28.36
C LEU A 304 -4.27 27.09 -29.66
N GLN A 305 -3.16 27.34 -30.34
CA GLN A 305 -3.12 28.03 -31.63
C GLN A 305 -3.55 27.13 -32.81
N ASP A 306 -3.75 25.83 -32.58
CA ASP A 306 -4.28 24.93 -33.60
C ASP A 306 -5.70 25.34 -34.04
N SER A 307 -5.97 25.19 -35.34
CA SER A 307 -7.25 25.45 -36.00
C SER A 307 -8.44 24.71 -35.39
N THR A 308 -8.18 23.66 -34.61
CA THR A 308 -9.20 22.89 -33.88
C THR A 308 -9.83 23.68 -32.74
N TYR A 309 -9.17 24.73 -32.22
CA TYR A 309 -9.65 25.55 -31.11
C TYR A 309 -10.20 26.90 -31.61
N LYS A 310 -11.31 27.33 -31.00
CA LYS A 310 -11.93 28.64 -31.27
C LYS A 310 -12.03 29.45 -29.98
N PRO A 311 -11.54 30.70 -29.96
CA PRO A 311 -11.73 31.57 -28.80
C PRO A 311 -13.21 31.87 -28.59
N LEU A 312 -13.64 31.83 -27.33
CA LEU A 312 -14.98 32.26 -26.91
C LEU A 312 -14.88 33.61 -26.22
N ASN A 313 -15.77 34.54 -26.59
CA ASN A 313 -15.78 35.90 -26.03
C ASN A 313 -16.28 35.96 -24.59
N ARG A 314 -16.98 34.91 -24.11
CA ARG A 314 -17.57 34.84 -22.78
C ARG A 314 -17.57 33.40 -22.28
N ASP A 315 -17.49 33.24 -20.96
CA ASP A 315 -17.62 31.95 -20.30
C ASP A 315 -19.05 31.39 -20.48
N PRO A 316 -19.23 30.26 -21.20
CA PRO A 316 -20.55 29.69 -21.45
C PRO A 316 -21.13 28.96 -20.23
N THR A 317 -20.39 28.81 -19.13
CA THR A 317 -20.77 27.98 -17.96
C THR A 317 -22.17 28.31 -17.43
N THR A 318 -22.48 29.60 -17.25
CA THR A 318 -23.79 30.03 -16.73
C THR A 318 -24.92 29.76 -17.73
N TYR A 319 -24.65 29.92 -19.03
CA TYR A 319 -25.60 29.61 -20.08
C TYR A 319 -25.88 28.11 -20.14
N LEU A 320 -24.83 27.28 -20.12
CA LEU A 320 -24.95 25.82 -20.10
C LEU A 320 -25.72 25.34 -18.87
N GLU A 321 -25.43 25.85 -17.68
CA GLU A 321 -26.14 25.47 -16.45
C GLU A 321 -27.65 25.77 -16.54
N LYS A 322 -28.03 26.96 -17.05
CA LYS A 322 -29.43 27.34 -17.24
C LYS A 322 -30.13 26.46 -18.28
N THR A 323 -29.47 26.23 -19.41
CA THR A 323 -30.01 25.42 -20.50
C THR A 323 -30.19 23.97 -20.07
N THR A 324 -29.19 23.37 -19.40
CA THR A 324 -29.26 22.02 -18.84
C THR A 324 -30.40 21.91 -17.83
N ARG A 325 -30.54 22.88 -16.91
CA ARG A 325 -31.66 22.91 -15.96
C ARG A 325 -33.02 22.96 -16.66
N SER A 326 -33.17 23.80 -17.69
CA SER A 326 -34.42 23.93 -18.44
C SER A 326 -34.76 22.63 -19.18
N LYS A 327 -33.78 21.99 -19.83
CA LYS A 327 -33.96 20.71 -20.51
C LYS A 327 -34.33 19.57 -19.55
N ILE A 328 -33.70 19.50 -18.37
CA ILE A 328 -34.05 18.50 -17.36
C ILE A 328 -35.49 18.68 -16.89
N LYS A 329 -35.93 19.92 -16.63
CA LYS A 329 -37.31 20.21 -16.21
C LYS A 329 -38.34 19.85 -17.27
N ALA A 330 -38.01 20.01 -18.55
CA ALA A 330 -38.88 19.67 -19.67
C ALA A 330 -38.88 18.17 -20.01
N SER A 331 -37.99 17.37 -19.40
CA SER A 331 -37.88 15.94 -19.67
C SER A 331 -38.94 15.13 -18.91
N PRO A 332 -39.32 13.93 -19.39
CA PRO A 332 -40.28 13.05 -18.72
C PRO A 332 -39.69 12.34 -17.47
N ILE A 333 -38.58 12.84 -16.92
CA ILE A 333 -37.92 12.28 -15.73
C ILE A 333 -38.78 12.60 -14.50
N ARG A 334 -38.89 11.66 -13.55
CA ARG A 334 -39.59 11.87 -12.28
C ARG A 334 -39.01 13.07 -11.51
N GLU A 335 -39.86 13.90 -10.92
CA GLU A 335 -39.45 15.13 -10.23
C GLU A 335 -38.38 14.89 -9.14
N GLU A 336 -38.50 13.80 -8.38
CA GLU A 336 -37.51 13.42 -7.36
C GLU A 336 -36.10 13.25 -7.94
N ILE A 337 -36.01 12.67 -9.14
CA ILE A 337 -34.75 12.47 -9.84
C ILE A 337 -34.28 13.81 -10.41
N GLN A 338 -35.18 14.61 -10.98
CA GLN A 338 -34.88 15.96 -11.47
C GLN A 338 -34.23 16.82 -10.37
N GLN A 339 -34.77 16.82 -9.16
CA GLN A 339 -34.22 17.58 -8.03
C GLN A 339 -32.81 17.13 -7.63
N ARG A 340 -32.47 15.85 -7.83
CA ARG A 340 -31.12 15.32 -7.53
C ARG A 340 -30.09 15.63 -8.62
N ILE A 341 -30.51 15.67 -9.88
CA ILE A 341 -29.60 15.87 -11.03
C ILE A 341 -29.45 17.33 -11.44
N ILE A 342 -30.42 18.19 -11.12
CA ILE A 342 -30.31 19.63 -11.41
C ILE A 342 -29.14 20.22 -10.60
N PRO A 343 -28.13 20.81 -11.26
CA PRO A 343 -27.04 21.49 -10.57
C PRO A 343 -27.59 22.61 -9.69
N ARG A 344 -27.03 22.77 -8.48
CA ARG A 344 -27.35 23.91 -7.61
C ARG A 344 -26.99 25.20 -8.34
N LYS A 345 -27.76 26.27 -8.11
CA LYS A 345 -27.55 27.54 -8.82
C LYS A 345 -26.13 28.06 -8.53
N LYS A 346 -25.36 28.36 -9.59
CA LYS A 346 -23.96 28.82 -9.52
C LYS A 346 -23.00 27.81 -8.88
N SER A 347 -23.30 26.51 -8.90
CA SER A 347 -22.36 25.50 -8.40
C SER A 347 -21.31 25.10 -9.43
N SER A 348 -21.57 25.35 -10.72
CA SER A 348 -20.72 24.88 -11.81
C SER A 348 -19.50 25.78 -11.99
N ARG A 349 -18.36 25.19 -12.38
CA ARG A 349 -17.09 25.87 -12.65
C ARG A 349 -16.68 25.64 -14.09
N CYS A 350 -16.13 26.66 -14.74
CA CYS A 350 -15.55 26.50 -16.07
C CYS A 350 -14.41 25.46 -16.01
N PRO A 351 -14.38 24.46 -16.93
CA PRO A 351 -13.29 23.50 -17.03
C PRO A 351 -11.93 24.19 -17.14
N LYS A 352 -10.94 23.67 -16.41
CA LYS A 352 -9.58 24.23 -16.43
C LYS A 352 -8.66 23.36 -17.26
N LEU A 353 -8.01 23.96 -18.24
CA LEU A 353 -6.93 23.31 -19.00
C LEU A 353 -5.60 23.42 -18.24
N TYR A 354 -4.84 22.34 -18.19
CA TYR A 354 -3.44 22.32 -17.76
C TYR A 354 -2.66 21.28 -18.57
N GLY A 355 -1.34 21.37 -18.57
CA GLY A 355 -0.45 20.51 -19.34
C GLY A 355 0.44 19.65 -18.45
N LEU A 356 0.58 18.35 -18.75
CA LEU A 356 1.58 17.50 -18.09
C LEU A 356 2.83 17.32 -18.96
N PRO A 357 4.05 17.57 -18.45
CA PRO A 357 5.28 17.43 -19.21
C PRO A 357 5.61 15.97 -19.56
N LYS A 358 5.78 15.70 -20.87
CA LYS A 358 6.22 14.40 -21.40
C LYS A 358 7.74 14.33 -21.43
N ILE A 359 8.37 14.14 -20.26
CA ILE A 359 9.83 14.06 -20.09
C ILE A 359 10.54 12.95 -20.89
N HIS A 360 9.79 11.99 -21.43
CA HIS A 360 10.31 10.90 -22.27
C HIS A 360 10.31 11.25 -23.77
N LYS A 361 9.99 12.50 -24.12
CA LYS A 361 10.00 13.00 -25.50
C LYS A 361 10.92 14.22 -25.59
N GLU A 362 11.58 14.37 -26.72
CA GLU A 362 12.45 15.51 -27.01
C GLU A 362 11.67 16.83 -26.91
N GLY A 363 12.31 17.87 -26.36
CA GLY A 363 11.69 19.18 -26.11
C GLY A 363 10.66 19.20 -24.95
N THR A 364 10.40 18.07 -24.30
CA THR A 364 9.42 17.92 -23.20
C THR A 364 8.08 18.60 -23.53
N PRO A 365 7.35 18.12 -24.55
CA PRO A 365 6.04 18.66 -24.92
C PRO A 365 5.01 18.38 -23.83
N LEU A 366 3.97 19.22 -23.75
CA LEU A 366 2.89 19.05 -22.77
C LEU A 366 1.80 18.10 -23.29
N ARG A 367 1.19 17.31 -22.41
CA ARG A 367 -0.12 16.65 -22.64
C ARG A 367 -1.21 17.59 -22.12
N PRO A 368 -2.06 18.19 -22.97
CA PRO A 368 -3.19 18.96 -22.50
C PRO A 368 -4.20 18.05 -21.78
N ILE A 369 -4.66 18.49 -20.61
CA ILE A 369 -5.69 17.85 -19.80
C ILE A 369 -6.70 18.90 -19.39
N VAL A 370 -7.98 18.62 -19.63
CA VAL A 370 -9.09 19.47 -19.18
C VAL A 370 -9.67 18.86 -17.92
N SER A 371 -9.62 19.60 -16.81
CA SER A 371 -10.29 19.22 -15.57
C SER A 371 -11.78 19.53 -15.67
N SER A 372 -12.60 18.49 -15.77
CA SER A 372 -14.07 18.60 -15.72
C SER A 372 -14.64 18.58 -14.30
N ILE A 373 -13.79 18.67 -13.27
CA ILE A 373 -14.26 18.64 -11.87
C ILE A 373 -15.13 19.86 -11.58
N GLY A 374 -16.40 19.61 -11.29
CA GLY A 374 -17.40 20.65 -11.04
C GLY A 374 -17.84 21.39 -12.31
N SER A 375 -17.53 20.86 -13.50
CA SER A 375 -18.02 21.40 -14.78
C SER A 375 -19.54 21.19 -14.95
N PRO A 376 -20.25 22.06 -15.69
CA PRO A 376 -21.62 21.77 -16.12
C PRO A 376 -21.71 20.74 -17.26
N LEU A 377 -20.57 20.32 -17.84
CA LEU A 377 -20.46 19.33 -18.91
C LEU A 377 -20.25 17.91 -18.38
#